data_AF-A0A5J4U6A7-F1
#
_entry.id   AF-A0A5J4U6A7-F1
#
_cell.length_a   1.000
_cell.length_b   1.000
_cell.length_c   1.000
_cell.angle_alpha   90.00
_cell.angle_beta   90.00
_cell.angle_gamma   90.00
#
_symmetry.space_group_name_H-M   'P 1'
#
loop_
_entity.id
_entity.type
_entity.pdbx_description
1 polymer ?
#
loop_
_entity_poly.entity_id
_entity_poly.type
_entity_poly.pdbx_seq_one_letter_code
_entity_poly.pdbx_strand_id
1 'polypeptide(L)' 'GKAGIVKNTIIQTNSIGKLKSRQHYVQIMTQGSDGNFTVYDPSGGQIKTMKGSEFEYCHVFK' A
#
# COMPACT_ATOMS: atom_id res chain seq x y z
N GLY A 1 0.83 31.17 8.15
CA GLY A 1 -0.04 30.15 8.76
C GLY A 1 0.71 28.84 8.76
N LYS A 2 0.80 28.16 9.92
CA LYS A 2 1.46 26.86 10.05
C LYS A 2 0.86 25.91 9.01
N ALA A 3 1.70 25.37 8.13
CA ALA A 3 1.33 24.26 7.27
C ALA A 3 0.77 23.18 8.20
N GLY A 4 -0.55 23.02 8.18
CA GLY A 4 -1.21 21.96 8.90
C GLY A 4 -0.65 20.68 8.31
N ILE A 5 0.21 20.00 9.08
CA ILE A 5 0.44 18.58 8.90
C ILE A 5 -0.97 18.00 9.01
N VAL A 6 -1.61 17.79 7.86
CA VAL A 6 -2.85 17.03 7.78
C VAL A 6 -2.41 15.68 8.28
N LYS A 7 -2.72 15.48 9.56
CA LYS A 7 -2.46 14.28 10.32
C LYS A 7 -2.66 13.09 9.39
N ASN A 8 -1.53 12.48 9.06
CA ASN A 8 -1.35 11.32 8.19
C ASN A 8 -1.98 10.09 8.88
N THR A 9 -3.25 10.21 9.24
CA THR A 9 -3.94 9.40 10.25
C THR A 9 -5.00 8.50 9.60
N ILE A 10 -4.89 8.26 8.30
CA ILE A 10 -5.63 7.20 7.60
C ILE A 10 -4.62 6.32 6.84
N ILE A 11 -3.60 5.84 7.54
CA ILE A 11 -2.76 4.73 7.04
C ILE A 11 -2.61 3.63 8.11
N GLN A 12 -3.20 3.79 9.30
CA GLN A 12 -2.98 2.87 10.42
C GLN A 12 -4.02 1.75 10.57
N THR A 13 -5.06 1.68 9.72
CA THR A 13 -6.08 0.61 9.81
C THR A 13 -6.04 -0.38 8.66
N ASN A 14 -5.37 -0.06 7.55
CA ASN A 14 -5.38 -0.88 6.34
C ASN A 14 -3.97 -1.33 6.01
N SER A 15 -3.82 -2.58 5.57
CA SER A 15 -2.55 -3.12 5.09
C SER A 15 -2.03 -2.26 3.94
N ILE A 16 -0.73 -1.96 3.92
CA ILE A 16 -0.11 -1.02 2.96
C ILE A 16 1.16 -1.58 2.33
N GLY A 17 1.45 -1.18 1.11
CA GLY A 17 2.72 -1.42 0.43
C GLY A 17 3.27 -0.16 -0.20
N LYS A 18 4.58 0.11 -0.02
CA LYS A 18 5.32 1.16 -0.75
C LYS A 18 6.06 0.54 -1.93
N LEU A 19 5.86 1.06 -3.13
CA LEU A 19 6.53 0.53 -4.33
C LEU A 19 8.00 0.97 -4.39
N LYS A 20 8.90 0.09 -4.86
CA LYS A 20 10.31 0.43 -5.10
C LYS A 20 10.52 1.41 -6.24
N SER A 21 9.69 1.30 -7.29
CA SER A 21 9.88 2.00 -8.56
C SER A 21 9.50 3.48 -8.52
N ARG A 22 8.67 3.89 -7.55
CA ARG A 22 8.17 5.26 -7.42
C ARG A 22 7.70 5.52 -5.99
N GLN A 23 7.66 6.80 -5.59
CA GLN A 23 7.05 7.22 -4.32
C GLN A 23 5.53 7.06 -4.37
N HIS A 24 5.06 5.81 -4.27
CA HIS A 24 3.65 5.43 -4.40
C HIS A 24 3.27 4.37 -3.40
N TYR A 25 2.08 4.53 -2.81
CA TYR A 25 1.50 3.62 -1.85
C TYR A 25 0.27 2.93 -2.43
N VAL A 26 0.14 1.64 -2.14
CA VAL A 26 -1.05 0.86 -2.46
C VAL A 26 -1.63 0.28 -1.18
N GLN A 27 -2.94 0.06 -1.17
CA GLN A 27 -3.60 -0.68 -0.11
C GLN A 27 -3.50 -2.16 -0.42
N ILE A 28 -2.94 -2.93 0.50
CA ILE A 28 -2.94 -4.39 0.42
C ILE A 28 -4.30 -4.87 0.90
N MET A 29 -4.98 -5.68 0.09
CA MET A 29 -6.26 -6.26 0.44
C MET A 29 -6.08 -7.68 0.99
N THR A 30 -5.25 -8.48 0.32
CA THR A 30 -4.96 -9.87 0.71
C THR A 30 -3.54 -10.26 0.29
N GLN A 31 -2.94 -11.17 1.06
CA GLN A 31 -1.71 -11.87 0.69
C GLN A 31 -2.06 -13.33 0.37
N GLY A 32 -1.79 -13.76 -0.86
CA GLY A 32 -1.93 -15.15 -1.27
C GLY A 32 -0.83 -16.03 -0.68
N SER A 33 -1.11 -17.33 -0.57
CA SER A 33 -0.12 -18.33 -0.13
C SER A 33 1.05 -18.49 -1.10
N ASP A 34 0.89 -18.00 -2.34
CA ASP A 34 1.92 -17.94 -3.38
C ASP A 34 2.87 -16.74 -3.22
N GLY A 35 2.65 -15.88 -2.20
CA GLY A 35 3.44 -14.69 -1.95
C GLY A 35 3.06 -13.48 -2.82
N ASN A 36 1.98 -13.58 -3.60
CA ASN A 36 1.41 -12.45 -4.32
C ASN A 36 0.43 -11.67 -3.44
N PHE A 37 0.28 -10.39 -3.73
CA PHE A 37 -0.60 -9.47 -3.01
C PHE A 37 -1.66 -8.97 -3.97
N THR A 38 -2.93 -9.08 -3.58
CA THR A 38 -3.99 -8.31 -4.24
C THR A 38 -4.01 -6.93 -3.60
N VAL A 39 -3.85 -5.90 -4.42
CA VAL A 39 -3.73 -4.51 -3.95
C VAL A 39 -4.70 -3.59 -4.68
N TYR A 40 -5.14 -2.54 -4.00
CA TYR A 40 -5.83 -1.41 -4.58
C TYR A 40 -4.85 -0.24 -4.79
N ASP A 41 -4.73 0.23 -6.02
CA ASP A 41 -3.95 1.40 -6.42
C ASP A 41 -4.84 2.65 -6.46
N PRO A 42 -4.70 3.58 -5.48
CA PRO A 42 -5.56 4.76 -5.40
C PRO A 42 -5.31 5.77 -6.52
N SER A 43 -4.16 5.76 -7.19
CA SER A 43 -3.91 6.69 -8.32
C SER A 43 -4.72 6.32 -9.56
N GLY A 44 -5.02 5.03 -9.74
CA GLY A 44 -5.82 4.54 -10.86
C GLY A 44 -7.25 4.15 -10.49
N GLY A 45 -7.55 4.00 -9.20
CA GLY A 45 -8.79 3.38 -8.74
C GLY A 45 -8.87 1.90 -9.14
N GLN A 46 -7.73 1.21 -9.25
CA GLN A 46 -7.64 -0.12 -9.84
C GLN A 46 -7.19 -1.17 -8.83
N ILE A 47 -7.72 -2.38 -8.97
CA ILE A 47 -7.23 -3.57 -8.26
C ILE A 47 -6.24 -4.31 -9.16
N LYS A 48 -5.11 -4.71 -8.60
CA LYS A 48 -4.09 -5.50 -9.31
C LYS A 48 -3.39 -6.49 -8.40
N THR A 49 -2.73 -7.46 -9.01
CA THR A 49 -1.84 -8.41 -8.32
C THR A 49 -0.41 -7.91 -8.40
N MET A 50 0.31 -7.91 -7.28
CA MET A 50 1.72 -7.52 -7.20
C MET A 50 2.52 -8.54 -6.41
N LYS A 51 3.78 -8.75 -6.78
CA LYS A 51 4.71 -9.61 -6.05
C LYS A 51 5.28 -8.88 -4.84
N GLY A 52 5.57 -9.61 -3.77
CA GLY A 52 6.26 -9.07 -2.59
C GLY A 52 7.56 -8.31 -2.92
N SER A 53 8.30 -8.77 -3.93
CA SER A 53 9.56 -8.16 -4.38
C SER A 53 9.41 -6.75 -4.98
N GLU A 54 8.20 -6.34 -5.36
CA GLU A 54 7.91 -5.01 -5.90
C GLU A 54 7.81 -3.92 -4.82
N PHE A 55 7.68 -4.33 -3.55
CA PHE A 55 7.56 -3.42 -2.42
C PHE A 55 8.91 -3.13 -1.78
N GLU A 56 9.21 -1.86 -1.54
CA GLU A 56 10.32 -1.41 -0.70
C GLU A 56 10.06 -1.82 0.75
N TYR A 57 8.82 -1.64 1.20
CA TYR A 57 8.30 -2.23 2.42
C TYR A 57 6.80 -2.52 2.25
N CYS A 58 6.32 -3.50 3.01
CA CYS A 58 4.89 -3.77 3.15
C CYS A 58 4.55 -4.07 4.62
N HIS A 59 3.32 -3.74 5.01
CA HIS A 59 2.77 -4.08 6.31
C HIS A 59 1.37 -4.66 6.11
N VAL A 60 1.17 -5.88 6.59
CA VAL A 60 -0.11 -6.59 6.52
C VAL A 60 -0.62 -6.77 7.93
N PHE A 61 -1.78 -6.17 8.23
CA PHE A 61 -2.50 -6.42 9.47
C PHE A 61 -3.13 -7.82 9.39
N LYS A 62 -3.00 -8.60 10.47
CA LYS A 62 -3.65 -9.91 10.63
C LYS A 62 -4.87 -9.79 11.52
#